data_AF-A0AAU3GJF0-F1
#
_entry.id   AF-A0AAU3GJF0-F1
#
_cell.length_a   1.000
_cell.length_b   1.000
_cell.length_c   1.000
_cell.angle_alpha   90.00
_cell.angle_beta   90.00
_cell.angle_gamma   90.00
#
_symmetry.space_group_name_H-M   'P 1'
#
loop_
_entity.id
_entity.type
_entity.pdbx_description
1 polymer ?
#
loop_
_entity_poly.entity_id
_entity_poly.type
_entity_poly.pdbx_seq_one_letter_code
_entity_poly.pdbx_strand_id
1 'polypeptide(L)' 'MIVVDTGPIVAAAFQDDKNHEGCIQEFMRLRKANRPLLVPSFVAGESCYMIGKLGGPKAEAAFIRLL' A
#
# COMPACT_ATOMS: atom_id res chain seq x y z
N MET A 1 -10.24 13.15 5.43
CA MET A 1 -8.94 12.87 4.76
C MET A 1 -8.19 11.90 5.65
N ILE A 2 -7.71 10.79 5.10
CA ILE A 2 -6.98 9.76 5.86
C ILE A 2 -5.56 9.75 5.32
N VAL A 3 -4.59 9.93 6.21
CA VAL A 3 -3.18 9.80 5.86
C VAL A 3 -2.83 8.32 5.97
N VAL A 4 -2.32 7.75 4.88
CA VAL A 4 -1.94 6.34 4.82
C VAL A 4 -0.46 6.22 5.15
N ASP A 5 -0.13 5.24 5.97
CA ASP A 5 1.24 4.90 6.34
C ASP A 5 1.79 3.76 5.45
N THR A 6 3.09 3.51 5.52
CA THR A 6 3.77 2.49 4.72
C THR A 6 3.25 1.08 5.04
N GLY A 7 3.02 0.77 6.32
CA GLY A 7 2.60 -0.55 6.76
C GLY A 7 1.35 -1.09 6.04
N PRO A 8 0.22 -0.36 6.03
CA PRO A 8 -0.98 -0.75 5.30
C PRO A 8 -0.78 -0.93 3.79
N ILE A 9 0.06 -0.12 3.15
CA ILE A 9 0.37 -0.24 1.72
C ILE A 9 1.13 -1.53 1.45
N VAL A 10 2.18 -1.80 2.25
CA VAL A 10 3.01 -3.01 2.13
C VAL A 10 2.18 -4.26 2.42
N ALA A 11 1.41 -4.27 3.50
CA ALA A 11 0.54 -5.41 3.85
C ALA A 11 -0.50 -5.70 2.77
N ALA A 12 -1.06 -4.67 2.12
CA ALA A 12 -1.98 -4.86 1.00
C ALA A 12 -1.29 -5.40 -0.28
N ALA A 13 0.03 -5.25 -0.43
CA ALA A 13 0.77 -5.73 -1.59
C ALA A 13 1.13 -7.24 -1.51
N PHE A 14 1.17 -7.82 -0.30
CA PHE A 14 1.60 -9.21 -0.07
C PHE A 14 0.46 -10.06 0.49
N GLN A 15 -0.01 -11.07 -0.25
CA GLN A 15 -1.14 -11.92 0.15
C GLN A 15 -0.85 -12.78 1.40
N ASP A 16 0.43 -13.04 1.67
CA ASP A 16 0.91 -13.79 2.82
C ASP A 16 1.19 -12.92 4.05
N ASP A 17 1.03 -11.59 3.95
CA ASP A 17 1.09 -10.72 5.13
C ASP A 17 -0.12 -10.99 6.04
N LYS A 18 0.15 -11.19 7.33
CA LYS A 18 -0.89 -11.45 8.34
C LYS A 18 -2.00 -10.39 8.40
N ASN A 19 -1.71 -9.16 7.96
CA ASN A 19 -2.63 -8.04 7.95
C ASN A 19 -3.23 -7.77 6.56
N HIS A 20 -2.93 -8.58 5.55
CA HIS A 20 -3.35 -8.38 4.16
C HIS A 20 -4.86 -8.14 4.05
N GLU A 21 -5.63 -9.11 4.54
CA GLU A 21 -7.09 -9.07 4.46
C GLU A 21 -7.68 -7.84 5.17
N GLY A 22 -7.16 -7.51 6.35
CA GLY A 22 -7.61 -6.33 7.10
C GLY A 22 -7.34 -5.02 6.35
N CYS A 23 -6.15 -4.88 5.74
CA CYS A 23 -5.78 -3.69 4.98
C CYS A 23 -6.60 -3.55 3.70
N ILE A 24 -6.82 -4.65 2.97
CA ILE A 24 -7.68 -4.67 1.77
C ILE A 24 -9.12 -4.30 2.12
N GLN A 25 -9.70 -4.88 3.18
CA GLN A 25 -11.05 -4.57 3.62
C GLN A 25 -11.22 -3.10 3.98
N GLU A 26 -10.25 -2.53 4.71
CA GLU A 26 -10.29 -1.13 5.10
C GLU A 26 -10.14 -0.19 3.89
N PHE A 27 -9.19 -0.43 2.99
CA PHE A 27 -9.08 0.35 1.75
C PHE A 27 -10.34 0.27 0.89
N MET A 28 -10.96 -0.91 0.78
CA MET A 28 -12.23 -1.08 0.08
C MET A 28 -13.37 -0.31 0.76
N ARG A 29 -13.45 -0.33 2.09
CA ARG A 29 -14.43 0.44 2.87
C ARG A 29 -14.27 1.95 2.64
N LEU A 30 -13.03 2.44 2.68
CA LEU A 30 -12.71 3.86 2.48
C LEU A 30 -12.99 4.32 1.04
N ARG A 31 -12.66 3.48 0.05
CA ARG A 31 -13.01 3.71 -1.36
C ARG A 31 -14.52 3.77 -1.55
N LYS A 32 -15.29 2.82 -1.01
CA LYS A 32 -16.77 2.83 -1.07
C LYS A 32 -17.39 4.07 -0.44
N ALA A 33 -16.76 4.61 0.61
CA ALA A 33 -17.19 5.82 1.29
C ALA A 33 -16.67 7.12 0.64
N ASN A 34 -16.04 7.06 -0.55
CA ASN A 34 -15.39 8.19 -1.22
C ASN A 34 -14.48 9.00 -0.30
N ARG A 35 -13.76 8.33 0.61
CA ARG A 35 -12.82 9.00 1.52
C ARG A 35 -11.47 9.17 0.81
N PRO A 36 -10.95 10.39 0.70
CA PRO A 36 -9.65 10.61 0.09
C PRO A 36 -8.54 10.03 0.99
N LEU A 37 -7.68 9.24 0.38
CA LEU A 37 -6.45 8.72 0.95
C LEU A 37 -5.30 9.64 0.50
N LEU A 38 -4.57 10.17 1.47
CA LEU A 38 -3.36 10.95 1.23
C LEU A 38 -2.15 10.04 1.50
N VAL A 39 -1.29 9.88 0.50
CA VAL A 39 -0.01 9.17 0.63
C VAL A 39 1.10 10.22 0.58
N PRO A 40 1.79 10.52 1.70
CA PRO A 40 2.95 11.40 1.69
C PRO A 40 4.07 10.85 0.80
N SER A 41 4.88 11.73 0.20
CA SER A 41 5.99 11.32 -0.68
C SER A 41 7.00 10.41 0.01
N PHE A 42 7.27 10.63 1.30
CA PHE A 42 8.12 9.76 2.10
C PHE A 42 7.53 8.35 2.29
N VAL A 43 6.21 8.26 2.48
CA VAL A 43 5.49 6.97 2.57
C VAL A 43 5.52 6.25 1.22
N ALA A 44 5.34 6.96 0.10
CA ALA A 44 5.45 6.38 -1.23
C ALA A 44 6.85 5.82 -1.50
N GLY A 45 7.90 6.58 -1.13
CA GLY A 45 9.29 6.13 -1.26
C GLY A 45 9.62 4.91 -0.40
N GLU A 46 9.22 4.92 0.88
CA GLU A 46 9.43 3.78 1.77
C GLU A 46 8.65 2.54 1.30
N SER A 47 7.39 2.71 0.87
CA SER A 47 6.57 1.62 0.32
C SER A 47 7.23 1.00 -0.92
N CYS A 48 7.75 1.82 -1.83
CA CYS A 48 8.48 1.36 -3.01
C CYS A 48 9.68 0.50 -2.62
N TYR A 49 10.53 1.02 -1.71
CA TYR A 49 11.69 0.29 -1.20
C TYR A 49 11.31 -1.03 -0.53
N MET A 50 10.28 -1.02 0.33
CA MET A 50 9.85 -2.21 1.06
C MET A 50 9.28 -3.28 0.12
N ILE A 51 8.45 -2.89 -0.85
CA ILE A 51 7.89 -3.82 -1.85
C ILE A 51 9.00 -4.38 -2.74
N GLY A 52 9.98 -3.58 -3.15
CA GLY A 52 11.13 -4.07 -3.91
C GLY A 52 12.03 -5.00 -3.10
N LYS A 53 12.26 -4.70 -1.82
CA LYS A 53 13.06 -5.52 -0.91
C LYS A 53 12.41 -6.89 -0.63
N LEU A 54 11.09 -6.94 -0.48
CA LEU A 54 10.36 -8.15 -0.12
C LEU A 54 9.86 -8.96 -1.34
N GLY A 55 9.40 -8.28 -2.38
CA GLY A 55 8.80 -8.88 -3.58
C GLY A 55 9.67 -8.83 -4.84
N GLY A 56 10.85 -8.22 -4.76
CA GLY A 56 11.80 -8.08 -5.86
C GLY A 56 11.44 -6.98 -6.89
N PRO A 57 12.28 -6.79 -7.92
CA PRO A 57 12.18 -5.67 -8.85
C PRO A 57 10.87 -5.61 -9.64
N LYS A 58 10.24 -6.77 -9.90
CA LYS A 58 8.96 -6.84 -10.62
C LYS A 58 7.81 -6.28 -9.77
N ALA A 59 7.79 -6.59 -8.47
CA ALA A 59 6.79 -6.08 -7.55
C ALA A 59 6.94 -4.56 -7.37
N GLU A 60 8.18 -4.09 -7.23
CA GLU A 60 8.49 -2.65 -7.18
C GLU A 60 8.00 -1.92 -8.43
N ALA A 61 8.36 -2.42 -9.62
CA ALA A 61 7.94 -1.82 -10.87
C ALA A 61 6.41 -1.83 -11.04
N ALA A 62 5.71 -2.85 -10.51
CA ALA A 62 4.26 -2.89 -10.50
C ALA A 62 3.67 -1.81 -9.57
N PHE A 63 4.24 -1.61 -8.39
CA PHE A 63 3.82 -0.57 -7.46
C PHE A 63 4.03 0.85 -8.03
N ILE A 64 5.19 1.14 -8.65
CA ILE A 64 5.46 2.45 -9.25
C ILE A 64 4.44 2.82 -10.33
N ARG A 65 3.94 1.84 -11.10
CA ARG A 65 2.91 2.08 -12.13
C ARG A 65 1.53 2.43 -11.55
N LEU A 66 1.33 2.26 -10.25
CA LEU A 66 0.09 2.58 -9.54
C LEU A 66 0.13 3.93 -8.82
N LEU A 67 1.29 4.58 -8.75
CA LEU A 67 1.47 5.95 -8.23
C LEU A 67 1.10 6.97 -9.31
#